data_AF-W2CL51-F1
#
_entry.id   AF-W2CL51-F1
#
_cell.length_a   1.000
_cell.length_b   1.000
_cell.length_c   1.000
_cell.angle_alpha   90.00
_cell.angle_beta   90.00
_cell.angle_gamma   90.00
#
_symmetry.space_group_name_H-M   'P 1'
#
loop_
_entity.id
_entity.type
_entity.pdbx_description
1 polymer ?
#
loop_
_entity_poly.entity_id
_entity_poly.type
_entity_poly.pdbx_seq_one_letter_code
_entity_poly.pdbx_strand_id
1 'polypeptide(L)'
;MKQHIKVSQEQQFNEVVHIIQQHRSKASQALNQEVLLTAWHIGGYVSAKLKSEEWGSKVVSQLSEFIRSHHPEIKGYSRSSIYNMVMLYDEYSSSSFQSTVQKYLRSEFVQPVAGQLKAYPKEDIDSTIRSPSIIVQPLATQLPKILTYTTLTNLMEITCRCQSDEERLFYILYAHKEQLTKRELQRCISN
;
A
#
# COMPACT_ATOMS: atom_id res chain seq x y z
N MET A 1 29.32 37.28 -29.25
CA MET A 1 27.86 37.06 -29.03
C MET A 1 27.68 35.95 -28.00
N LYS A 2 27.28 36.28 -26.77
CA LYS A 2 26.77 35.31 -25.79
C LYS A 2 25.48 35.88 -25.23
N GLN A 3 24.34 35.46 -25.80
CA GLN A 3 23.04 35.76 -25.23
C GLN A 3 22.90 34.92 -23.95
N HIS A 4 23.18 35.53 -22.80
CA HIS A 4 22.76 34.99 -21.51
C HIS A 4 21.24 35.07 -21.47
N ILE A 5 20.56 33.95 -21.67
CA ILE A 5 19.14 33.83 -21.36
C ILE A 5 19.04 34.00 -19.84
N LYS A 6 18.69 35.21 -19.38
CA LYS A 6 18.33 35.47 -17.98
C LYS A 6 17.06 34.68 -17.71
N VAL A 7 17.22 33.47 -17.16
CA VAL A 7 16.12 32.71 -16.54
C VAL A 7 15.42 33.67 -15.57
N SER A 8 14.10 33.83 -15.72
CA SER A 8 13.31 34.75 -14.88
C SER A 8 13.42 34.30 -13.42
N GLN A 9 13.47 35.24 -12.47
CA GLN A 9 13.46 34.90 -11.03
C GLN A 9 12.27 34.01 -10.66
N GLU A 10 11.14 34.19 -11.35
CA GLU A 10 9.96 33.33 -11.22
C GLU A 10 10.24 31.87 -11.62
N GLN A 11 11.02 31.64 -12.68
CA GLN A 11 11.43 30.29 -13.09
C GLN A 11 12.34 29.65 -12.04
N GLN A 12 13.24 30.42 -11.43
CA GLN A 12 14.09 29.95 -10.32
C GLN A 12 13.26 29.61 -9.08
N PHE A 13 12.24 30.41 -8.76
CA PHE A 13 11.32 30.12 -7.66
C PHE A 13 10.48 28.87 -7.93
N ASN A 14 9.99 28.69 -9.17
CA ASN A 14 9.27 27.49 -9.57
C ASN A 14 10.15 26.23 -9.47
N GLU A 15 11.45 26.32 -9.78
CA GLU A 15 12.40 25.23 -9.60
C GLU A 15 12.52 24.84 -8.11
N VAL A 16 12.63 25.81 -7.20
CA VAL A 16 12.63 25.56 -5.75
C VAL A 16 11.33 24.90 -5.29
N VAL A 17 10.17 25.38 -5.76
CA VAL A 17 8.87 24.77 -5.45
C VAL A 17 8.80 23.33 -5.95
N HIS A 18 9.30 23.07 -7.17
CA HIS A 18 9.34 21.72 -7.74
C HIS A 18 10.20 20.77 -6.91
N ILE A 19 11.38 21.21 -6.46
CA ILE A 19 12.24 20.42 -5.56
C ILE A 19 11.49 20.06 -4.27
N ILE A 20 10.83 21.05 -3.64
CA ILE A 20 10.05 20.83 -2.41
C ILE A 20 8.94 19.79 -2.66
N GLN A 21 8.17 19.95 -3.72
CA GLN A 21 7.08 19.03 -4.08
C GLN A 21 7.61 17.62 -4.37
N GLN A 22 8.73 17.50 -5.07
CA GLN A 22 9.37 16.21 -5.36
C GLN A 22 9.76 15.48 -4.08
N HIS A 23 10.45 16.15 -3.15
CA HIS A 23 10.87 15.52 -1.89
C HIS A 23 9.68 15.16 -1.00
N ARG A 24 8.65 16.00 -0.94
CA ARG A 24 7.40 15.69 -0.22
C ARG A 24 6.69 14.48 -0.84
N SER A 25 6.58 14.42 -2.16
CA SER A 25 5.97 13.29 -2.86
C SER A 25 6.71 11.99 -2.57
N LYS A 26 8.05 11.98 -2.66
CA LYS A 26 8.89 10.82 -2.32
C LYS A 26 8.69 10.36 -0.87
N ALA A 27 8.66 11.29 0.08
CA ALA A 27 8.42 10.96 1.49
C ALA A 27 7.02 10.34 1.69
N SER A 28 5.99 10.93 1.08
CA SER A 28 4.62 10.40 1.12
C SER A 28 4.50 9.01 0.48
N GLN A 29 5.19 8.76 -0.63
CA GLN A 29 5.20 7.45 -1.30
C GLN A 29 5.85 6.37 -0.41
N ALA A 30 7.00 6.68 0.19
CA ALA A 30 7.68 5.76 1.11
C ALA A 30 6.80 5.44 2.33
N LEU A 31 6.16 6.46 2.91
CA LEU A 31 5.22 6.27 4.01
C LEU A 31 4.01 5.43 3.60
N ASN A 32 3.43 5.69 2.42
CA ASN A 32 2.30 4.92 1.92
C ASN A 32 2.67 3.43 1.72
N GLN A 33 3.88 3.16 1.21
CA GLN A 33 4.37 1.80 1.05
C GLN A 33 4.43 1.06 2.38
N GLU A 34 4.99 1.68 3.43
CA GLU A 34 5.05 1.07 4.76
C GLU A 34 3.67 0.88 5.39
N VAL A 35 2.75 1.83 5.19
CA VAL A 35 1.35 1.71 5.64
C VAL A 35 0.67 0.50 4.96
N LEU A 36 0.87 0.34 3.65
CA LEU A 36 0.32 -0.80 2.90
C LEU A 36 0.93 -2.12 3.35
N LEU A 37 2.25 -2.20 3.52
CA LEU A 37 2.94 -3.39 4.01
C LEU A 37 2.48 -3.76 5.42
N THR A 38 2.32 -2.77 6.30
CA THR A 38 1.84 -3.00 7.66
C THR A 38 0.42 -3.58 7.64
N ALA A 39 -0.49 -2.97 6.87
CA ALA A 39 -1.85 -3.47 6.70
C ALA A 39 -1.86 -4.90 6.11
N TRP A 40 -1.02 -5.16 5.11
CA TRP A 40 -0.89 -6.47 4.48
C TRP A 40 -0.43 -7.55 5.46
N HIS A 41 0.64 -7.29 6.22
CA HIS A 41 1.17 -8.25 7.19
C HIS A 41 0.20 -8.52 8.33
N ILE A 42 -0.44 -7.47 8.88
CA ILE A 42 -1.45 -7.63 9.93
C ILE A 42 -2.64 -8.42 9.39
N GLY A 43 -3.14 -8.06 8.19
CA GLY A 43 -4.24 -8.75 7.53
C GLY A 43 -3.95 -10.24 7.33
N GLY A 44 -2.77 -10.58 6.81
CA GLY A 44 -2.35 -11.96 6.61
C GLY A 44 -2.18 -12.74 7.90
N TYR A 45 -1.55 -12.14 8.91
CA TYR A 45 -1.37 -12.78 10.21
C TYR A 45 -2.71 -13.08 10.89
N VAL A 46 -3.59 -12.08 10.96
CA VAL A 46 -4.90 -12.23 11.60
C VAL A 46 -5.79 -13.18 10.80
N SER A 47 -5.78 -13.11 9.47
CA SER A 47 -6.49 -14.05 8.59
C SER A 47 -6.07 -15.50 8.86
N ALA A 48 -4.75 -15.76 8.93
CA ALA A 48 -4.22 -17.09 9.21
C ALA A 48 -4.67 -17.62 10.59
N LYS A 49 -4.66 -16.77 11.62
CA LYS A 49 -5.12 -17.13 12.98
C LYS A 49 -6.62 -17.38 13.05
N LEU A 50 -7.43 -16.64 12.30
CA LEU A 50 -8.87 -16.85 12.21
C LEU A 50 -9.21 -18.14 11.44
N LYS A 51 -8.53 -18.40 10.32
CA LYS A 51 -8.76 -19.58 9.46
C LYS A 51 -8.29 -20.89 10.09
N SER A 52 -7.28 -20.83 10.97
CA SER A 52 -6.80 -21.99 11.73
C SER A 52 -7.62 -22.28 12.99
N GLU A 53 -8.70 -21.52 13.25
CA GLU A 53 -9.53 -21.58 14.45
C GLU A 53 -8.77 -21.33 15.78
N GLU A 54 -7.50 -20.96 15.72
CA GLU A 54 -6.73 -20.56 16.90
C GLU A 54 -7.31 -19.30 17.54
N TRP A 55 -7.86 -18.40 16.72
CA TRP A 55 -8.51 -17.16 17.18
C TRP A 55 -10.02 -17.22 16.99
N GLY A 56 -10.76 -17.19 18.11
CA GLY A 56 -12.21 -17.02 18.10
C GLY A 56 -12.67 -15.60 17.76
N SER A 57 -13.98 -15.43 17.55
CA SER A 57 -14.62 -14.17 17.11
C SER A 57 -14.38 -12.94 18.00
N LYS A 58 -13.98 -13.14 19.26
CA LYS A 58 -13.69 -12.08 20.23
C LYS A 58 -12.22 -11.66 20.29
N VAL A 59 -11.30 -12.46 19.75
CA VAL A 59 -9.85 -12.23 19.90
C VAL A 59 -9.41 -10.95 19.19
N VAL A 60 -10.01 -10.60 18.05
CA VAL A 60 -9.72 -9.33 17.35
C VAL A 60 -10.12 -8.11 18.19
N SER A 61 -11.22 -8.20 18.96
CA SER A 61 -11.61 -7.13 19.89
C SER A 61 -10.59 -6.98 21.02
N GLN A 62 -10.14 -8.11 21.59
CA GLN A 62 -9.11 -8.13 22.63
C GLN A 62 -7.78 -7.58 22.12
N LEU A 63 -7.37 -7.91 20.89
CA LEU A 63 -6.18 -7.34 20.26
C LEU A 63 -6.27 -5.81 20.15
N SER A 64 -7.41 -5.29 19.69
CA SER A 64 -7.62 -3.85 19.59
C SER A 64 -7.59 -3.16 20.97
N GLU A 65 -8.16 -3.79 21.99
CA GLU A 65 -8.11 -3.32 23.38
C GLU A 65 -6.70 -3.38 23.97
N PHE A 66 -5.95 -4.44 23.67
CA PHE A 66 -4.58 -4.62 24.08
C PHE A 66 -3.68 -3.52 23.53
N ILE A 67 -3.73 -3.26 22.21
CA ILE A 67 -2.96 -2.19 21.56
C ILE A 67 -3.33 -0.85 22.20
N ARG A 68 -4.61 -0.56 22.37
CA ARG A 68 -5.07 0.72 22.91
C ARG A 68 -4.64 0.96 24.36
N SER A 69 -4.58 -0.09 25.18
CA SER A 69 -4.24 0.02 26.60
C SER A 69 -2.74 -0.02 26.88
N HIS A 70 -1.98 -0.82 26.14
CA HIS A 70 -0.55 -1.03 26.37
C HIS A 70 0.34 -0.14 25.47
N HIS A 71 -0.17 0.27 24.31
CA HIS A 71 0.55 1.04 23.29
C HIS A 71 -0.29 2.23 22.78
N PRO A 72 -0.64 3.21 23.63
CA PRO A 72 -1.50 4.33 23.27
C PRO A 72 -0.94 5.25 22.17
N GLU A 73 0.37 5.21 21.92
CA GLU A 73 1.05 5.86 20.81
C GLU A 73 0.71 5.23 19.45
N ILE A 74 0.37 3.94 19.43
CA ILE A 74 0.01 3.18 18.24
C ILE A 74 -1.48 3.35 17.96
N LYS A 75 -1.82 4.27 17.06
CA LYS A 75 -3.20 4.61 16.68
C LYS A 75 -3.62 3.94 15.38
N GLY A 76 -4.93 3.84 15.17
CA GLY A 76 -5.51 3.37 13.90
C GLY A 76 -5.86 1.88 13.85
N TYR A 77 -5.65 1.11 14.93
CA TYR A 77 -5.92 -0.33 14.99
C TYR A 77 -7.17 -0.65 15.81
N SER A 78 -8.29 -0.03 15.43
CA SER A 78 -9.60 -0.44 15.94
C SER A 78 -9.96 -1.83 15.44
N ARG A 79 -10.92 -2.50 16.11
CA ARG A 79 -11.48 -3.79 15.65
C ARG A 79 -11.83 -3.74 14.17
N SER A 80 -12.57 -2.72 13.74
CA SER A 80 -12.97 -2.56 12.33
C SER A 80 -11.78 -2.35 11.39
N SER A 81 -10.78 -1.58 11.81
CA SER A 81 -9.56 -1.38 11.02
C SER A 81 -8.80 -2.69 10.79
N ILE A 82 -8.67 -3.53 11.83
CA ILE A 82 -8.02 -4.83 11.71
C ILE A 82 -8.81 -5.75 10.77
N TYR A 83 -10.14 -5.79 10.87
CA TYR A 83 -10.94 -6.56 9.90
C TYR A 83 -10.83 -6.02 8.47
N ASN A 84 -10.71 -4.71 8.28
CA ASN A 84 -10.46 -4.13 6.97
C ASN A 84 -9.11 -4.59 6.39
N MET A 85 -8.07 -4.70 7.22
CA MET A 85 -6.78 -5.26 6.82
C MET A 85 -6.88 -6.74 6.45
N VAL A 86 -7.67 -7.52 7.20
CA VAL A 86 -7.96 -8.94 6.87
C VAL A 86 -8.69 -9.04 5.53
N MET A 87 -9.73 -8.24 5.31
CA MET A 87 -10.48 -8.24 4.05
C MET A 87 -9.57 -7.86 2.86
N LEU A 88 -8.75 -6.83 3.00
CA LEU A 88 -7.75 -6.46 1.98
C LEU A 88 -6.85 -7.65 1.65
N TYR A 89 -6.27 -8.28 2.67
CA TYR A 89 -5.37 -9.40 2.47
C TYR A 89 -6.09 -10.58 1.78
N ASP A 90 -7.26 -10.98 2.29
CA ASP A 90 -8.00 -12.13 1.76
C ASP A 90 -8.44 -11.91 0.31
N GLU A 91 -8.89 -10.70 -0.02
CA GLU A 91 -9.35 -10.35 -1.36
C GLU A 91 -8.18 -10.38 -2.37
N TYR A 92 -7.11 -9.65 -2.07
CA TYR A 92 -6.02 -9.45 -3.04
C TYR A 92 -4.93 -10.53 -3.01
N SER A 93 -4.92 -11.40 -1.99
CA SER A 93 -4.11 -12.63 -2.00
C SER A 93 -4.80 -13.79 -2.73
N SER A 94 -6.09 -13.64 -3.07
CA SER A 94 -6.86 -14.69 -3.73
C SER A 94 -6.29 -15.07 -5.10
N SER A 95 -6.41 -16.36 -5.45
CA SER A 95 -6.01 -16.83 -6.78
C SER A 95 -6.86 -16.24 -7.91
N SER A 96 -8.11 -15.86 -7.60
CA SER A 96 -9.02 -15.19 -8.54
C SER A 96 -8.46 -13.82 -8.94
N PHE A 97 -8.17 -12.97 -7.95
CA PHE A 97 -7.63 -11.64 -8.22
C PHE A 97 -6.26 -11.71 -8.93
N GLN A 98 -5.39 -12.64 -8.51
CA GLN A 98 -4.10 -12.87 -9.18
C GLN A 98 -4.29 -13.29 -10.65
N SER A 99 -5.27 -14.14 -10.94
CA SER A 99 -5.59 -14.56 -12.31
C SER A 99 -6.11 -13.40 -13.15
N THR A 100 -6.94 -12.53 -12.57
CA THR A 100 -7.43 -11.31 -13.21
C THR A 100 -6.28 -10.35 -13.54
N VAL A 101 -5.42 -10.06 -12.56
CA VAL A 101 -4.19 -9.27 -12.78
C VAL A 101 -3.36 -9.87 -13.90
N GLN A 102 -3.13 -11.18 -13.87
CA GLN A 102 -2.36 -11.89 -14.87
C GLN A 102 -2.99 -11.80 -16.27
N LYS A 103 -4.31 -11.91 -16.37
CA LYS A 103 -5.07 -11.86 -17.63
C LYS A 103 -4.97 -10.49 -18.30
N TYR A 104 -5.09 -9.41 -17.53
CA TYR A 104 -5.18 -8.06 -18.09
C TYR A 104 -3.84 -7.31 -18.14
N LEU A 105 -2.88 -7.61 -17.25
CA LEU A 105 -1.60 -6.89 -17.18
C LEU A 105 -0.42 -7.61 -17.84
N ARG A 106 -0.58 -8.83 -18.36
CA ARG A 106 0.53 -9.57 -19.01
C ARG A 106 1.04 -9.00 -20.35
N SER A 107 0.48 -7.90 -20.87
CA SER A 107 0.92 -7.31 -22.15
C SER A 107 1.60 -5.93 -22.07
N GLU A 108 1.62 -5.23 -20.93
CA GLU A 108 2.15 -3.85 -20.86
C GLU A 108 3.33 -3.62 -19.91
N PHE A 109 3.79 -4.64 -19.16
CA PHE A 109 4.86 -4.49 -18.18
C PHE A 109 6.16 -5.25 -18.49
N VAL A 110 6.46 -5.52 -19.77
CA VAL A 110 7.86 -5.80 -20.17
C VAL A 110 8.58 -4.46 -20.26
N GLN A 111 9.23 -4.03 -19.17
CA GLN A 111 10.19 -2.93 -19.27
C GLN A 111 11.26 -3.29 -20.31
N PRO A 112 11.68 -2.37 -21.20
CA PRO A 112 12.97 -2.53 -21.87
C PRO A 112 14.05 -2.43 -20.80
N VAL A 113 15.02 -3.35 -20.85
CA VAL A 113 16.18 -3.49 -19.93
C VAL A 113 17.17 -2.31 -20.03
N ALA A 114 16.74 -1.13 -20.45
CA ALA A 114 17.58 0.05 -20.63
C ALA A 114 17.21 1.13 -19.60
N GLY A 115 17.67 0.93 -18.36
CA GLY A 115 17.44 1.88 -17.27
C GLY A 115 17.93 1.40 -15.91
N GLN A 116 19.12 0.78 -15.86
CA GLN A 116 19.81 0.55 -14.59
C GLN A 116 20.11 1.88 -13.91
N LEU A 117 19.43 2.17 -12.81
CA LEU A 117 19.92 3.13 -11.80
C LEU A 117 19.71 2.56 -10.39
N LYS A 118 20.83 2.08 -9.86
CA LYS A 118 21.28 2.00 -8.46
C LYS A 118 20.46 1.17 -7.48
N ALA A 119 21.07 0.02 -7.14
CA ALA A 119 20.90 -0.67 -5.88
C ALA A 119 20.86 0.32 -4.70
N TYR A 120 19.84 0.18 -3.86
CA TYR A 120 19.80 0.82 -2.55
C TYR A 120 20.92 0.25 -1.66
N PRO A 121 21.68 1.09 -0.92
CA PRO A 121 22.65 0.60 0.04
C PRO A 121 21.95 -0.18 1.15
N LYS A 122 22.49 -1.35 1.50
CA LYS A 122 22.23 -1.98 2.79
C LYS A 122 23.01 -1.17 3.82
N GLU A 123 22.32 -0.41 4.66
CA GLU A 123 22.91 0.09 5.90
C GLU A 123 22.50 -0.86 7.03
N ASP A 124 23.53 -1.45 7.63
CA ASP A 124 23.46 -2.23 8.86
C ASP A 124 22.90 -1.36 9.98
N ILE A 125 21.74 -1.75 10.53
CA ILE A 125 21.34 -1.37 11.88
C ILE A 125 21.36 -2.65 12.71
N ASP A 126 22.54 -2.97 13.21
CA ASP A 126 22.73 -3.89 14.32
C ASP A 126 22.31 -3.19 15.63
N SER A 127 21.23 -3.67 16.24
CA SER A 127 21.26 -4.30 17.57
C SER A 127 19.93 -4.19 18.35
N THR A 128 19.45 -5.37 18.75
CA THR A 128 18.57 -5.62 19.91
C THR A 128 17.07 -5.25 19.81
N ILE A 129 16.32 -5.98 18.99
CA ILE A 129 15.02 -6.52 19.44
C ILE A 129 14.97 -8.00 19.02
N ARG A 130 15.17 -8.88 20.01
CA ARG A 130 15.02 -10.33 19.87
C ARG A 130 13.55 -10.64 19.59
N SER A 131 13.17 -10.82 18.32
CA SER A 131 11.86 -11.34 17.95
C SER A 131 11.71 -12.78 18.44
N PRO A 132 10.61 -13.17 19.10
CA PRO A 132 10.28 -14.58 19.28
C PRO A 132 9.89 -15.14 17.91
N SER A 133 10.70 -16.09 17.43
CA SER A 133 10.47 -17.03 16.33
C SER A 133 9.21 -16.80 15.49
N ILE A 134 9.33 -16.04 14.40
CA ILE A 134 8.32 -16.02 13.34
C ILE A 134 8.41 -17.37 12.64
N ILE A 135 7.37 -18.18 12.85
CA ILE A 135 7.13 -19.44 12.17
C ILE A 135 7.15 -19.17 10.66
N VAL A 136 7.95 -19.95 9.96
CA VAL A 136 8.08 -20.00 8.50
C VAL A 136 6.69 -20.13 7.87
N GLN A 137 6.25 -19.15 7.09
CA GLN A 137 5.18 -19.32 6.10
C GLN A 137 5.67 -18.95 4.70
N PRO A 138 5.36 -19.77 3.68
CA PRO A 138 6.10 -19.82 2.43
C PRO A 138 5.50 -18.89 1.36
N LEU A 139 6.35 -18.09 0.71
CA LEU A 139 6.29 -17.45 -0.62
C LEU A 139 5.00 -16.71 -1.12
N ALA A 140 3.82 -16.91 -0.53
CA ALA A 140 2.58 -16.17 -0.81
C ALA A 140 2.50 -14.80 -0.10
N THR A 141 3.58 -14.36 0.52
CA THR A 141 3.64 -13.24 1.48
C THR A 141 3.94 -11.88 0.84
N GLN A 142 4.21 -11.81 -0.46
CA GLN A 142 4.57 -10.54 -1.10
C GLN A 142 3.33 -9.72 -1.45
N LEU A 143 3.28 -8.48 -0.98
CA LEU A 143 2.27 -7.49 -1.36
C LEU A 143 2.24 -7.35 -2.90
N PRO A 144 1.10 -7.59 -3.57
CA PRO A 144 1.00 -7.37 -5.01
C PRO A 144 1.34 -5.93 -5.37
N LYS A 145 2.33 -5.73 -6.25
CA LYS A 145 2.84 -4.39 -6.63
C LYS A 145 1.74 -3.45 -7.15
N ILE A 146 0.69 -3.99 -7.75
CA ILE A 146 -0.45 -3.21 -8.23
C ILE A 146 -1.13 -2.42 -7.10
N LEU A 147 -1.11 -2.94 -5.87
CA LEU A 147 -1.72 -2.28 -4.71
C LEU A 147 -0.91 -1.05 -4.26
N THR A 148 0.38 -0.96 -4.59
CA THR A 148 1.21 0.20 -4.25
C THR A 148 0.95 1.41 -5.14
N TYR A 149 0.11 1.26 -6.17
CA TYR A 149 -0.26 2.35 -7.08
C TYR A 149 -1.29 3.32 -6.48
N THR A 150 -1.90 2.96 -5.35
CA THR A 150 -2.87 3.80 -4.67
C THR A 150 -2.67 3.74 -3.16
N THR A 151 -3.50 4.46 -2.40
CA THR A 151 -3.40 4.52 -0.94
C THR A 151 -4.19 3.40 -0.28
N LEU A 152 -3.83 3.03 0.96
CA LEU A 152 -4.60 2.08 1.77
C LEU A 152 -6.09 2.48 1.84
N THR A 153 -6.37 3.77 2.04
CA THR A 153 -7.73 4.30 2.10
C THR A 153 -8.52 4.06 0.82
N ASN A 154 -7.89 4.26 -0.34
CA ASN A 154 -8.51 3.98 -1.63
C ASN A 154 -8.74 2.48 -1.82
N LEU A 155 -7.77 1.64 -1.45
CA LEU A 155 -7.93 0.18 -1.49
C LEU A 155 -9.08 -0.30 -0.62
N MET A 156 -9.26 0.25 0.59
CA MET A 156 -10.40 -0.10 1.44
C MET A 156 -11.72 0.23 0.75
N GLU A 157 -11.82 1.39 0.11
CA GLU A 157 -13.03 1.80 -0.59
C GLU A 157 -13.35 0.86 -1.76
N ILE A 158 -12.34 0.52 -2.55
CA ILE A 158 -12.45 -0.42 -3.67
C ILE A 158 -12.84 -1.80 -3.17
N THR A 159 -12.20 -2.30 -2.10
CA THR A 159 -12.49 -3.60 -1.50
C THR A 159 -13.95 -3.67 -1.03
N CYS A 160 -14.44 -2.62 -0.37
CA CYS A 160 -15.78 -2.61 0.20
C CYS A 160 -16.90 -2.37 -0.82
N ARG A 161 -16.64 -1.72 -1.95
CA ARG A 161 -17.68 -1.31 -2.90
C ARG A 161 -17.71 -2.09 -4.20
N CYS A 162 -16.55 -2.52 -4.69
CA CYS A 162 -16.48 -3.25 -5.94
C CYS A 162 -16.89 -4.71 -5.73
N GLN A 163 -17.56 -5.28 -6.73
CA GLN A 163 -18.13 -6.62 -6.65
C GLN A 163 -17.27 -7.68 -7.34
N SER A 164 -16.47 -7.29 -8.33
CA SER A 164 -15.60 -8.20 -9.09
C SER A 164 -14.13 -7.80 -9.08
N ASP A 165 -13.26 -8.77 -9.35
CA ASP A 165 -11.83 -8.55 -9.45
C ASP A 165 -11.46 -7.60 -10.60
N GLU A 166 -12.20 -7.66 -11.71
CA GLU A 166 -12.02 -6.74 -12.85
C GLU A 166 -12.32 -5.29 -12.45
N GLU A 167 -13.40 -5.08 -11.71
CA GLU A 167 -13.78 -3.76 -11.22
C GLU A 167 -12.75 -3.22 -10.24
N ARG A 168 -12.28 -4.08 -9.31
CA ARG A 168 -11.21 -3.73 -8.36
C ARG A 168 -9.93 -3.33 -9.10
N LEU A 169 -9.50 -4.14 -10.07
CA LEU A 169 -8.31 -3.85 -10.88
C LEU A 169 -8.47 -2.54 -11.66
N PHE A 170 -9.63 -2.32 -12.28
CA PHE A 170 -9.95 -1.09 -13.01
C PHE A 170 -9.80 0.13 -12.10
N TYR A 171 -10.44 0.14 -10.92
CA TYR A 171 -10.39 1.30 -10.03
C TYR A 171 -9.04 1.51 -9.37
N ILE A 172 -8.24 0.46 -9.14
CA ILE A 172 -6.84 0.63 -8.69
C ILE A 172 -6.04 1.40 -9.74
N LEU A 173 -6.14 0.97 -11.00
CA LEU A 173 -5.44 1.61 -12.12
C LEU A 173 -5.96 3.03 -12.40
N TYR A 174 -7.28 3.21 -12.36
CA TYR A 174 -7.92 4.49 -12.59
C TYR A 174 -7.57 5.50 -11.50
N ALA A 175 -7.59 5.09 -10.22
CA ALA A 175 -7.17 5.94 -9.11
C ALA A 175 -5.71 6.38 -9.24
N HIS A 176 -4.82 5.50 -9.69
CA HIS A 176 -3.43 5.84 -9.94
C HIS A 176 -3.26 6.82 -11.11
N LYS A 177 -3.94 6.56 -12.23
CA LYS A 177 -3.84 7.39 -13.43
C LYS A 177 -4.33 8.81 -13.18
N GLU A 178 -5.50 8.96 -12.56
CA GLU A 178 -6.14 10.25 -12.32
C GLU A 178 -5.77 10.87 -10.97
N GLN A 179 -4.88 10.23 -10.20
CA GLN A 179 -4.44 10.67 -8.85
C GLN A 179 -5.62 10.96 -7.91
N LEU A 180 -6.64 10.09 -7.95
CA LEU A 180 -7.90 10.32 -7.26
C LEU A 180 -7.74 10.36 -5.74
N THR A 181 -8.32 11.38 -5.13
CA THR A 181 -8.58 11.39 -3.70
C THR A 181 -9.68 10.38 -3.36
N LYS A 182 -9.75 9.96 -2.09
CA LYS A 182 -10.81 9.06 -1.60
C LYS A 182 -12.22 9.51 -2.02
N ARG A 183 -12.52 10.81 -1.89
CA ARG A 183 -13.86 11.35 -2.18
C ARG A 183 -14.20 11.28 -3.66
N GLU A 184 -13.21 11.51 -4.52
CA GLU A 184 -13.40 11.40 -5.97
C GLU A 184 -13.59 9.95 -6.38
N LEU A 185 -12.75 9.05 -5.87
CA LEU A 185 -12.89 7.60 -6.08
C LEU A 185 -14.26 7.09 -5.62
N GLN A 186 -14.74 7.52 -4.46
CA GLN A 186 -16.07 7.19 -3.96
C GLN A 186 -17.18 7.62 -4.93
N ARG A 187 -17.07 8.82 -5.50
CA ARG A 187 -18.05 9.31 -6.48
C ARG A 187 -17.99 8.50 -7.77
N CYS A 188 -16.79 8.16 -8.23
CA CYS A 188 -16.60 7.34 -9.43
C CYS A 188 -17.21 5.95 -9.28
N ILE A 189 -17.06 5.31 -8.12
CA ILE A 189 -17.62 3.96 -7.87
C ILE A 189 -19.15 3.99 -7.68
N SER A 190 -19.71 5.09 -7.18
CA SER A 190 -21.15 5.23 -6.92
C SER A 190 -22.01 5.58 -8.14
N ASN A 191 -21.39 6.01 -9.23
CA ASN A 191 -22.06 6.46 -10.46
C ASN A 191 -22.03 5.37 -11.52
#